data_AF-A0A958PDF7-F1
#
_entry.id   AF-A0A958PDF7-F1
#
_cell.length_a   1.000
_cell.length_b   1.000
_cell.length_c   1.000
_cell.angle_alpha   90.00
_cell.angle_beta   90.00
_cell.angle_gamma   90.00
#
_symmetry.space_group_name_H-M   'P 1'
#
loop_
_entity.id
_entity.type
_entity.pdbx_description
1 polymer ?
#
loop_
_entity_poly.entity_id
_entity_poly.type
_entity_poly.pdbx_seq_one_letter_code
_entity_poly.pdbx_strand_id
1 'polypeptide(L)' 'MTKSKNTKTLSVTKQIDFEAGHRLPFHHSKCKNLHGHHYVIEFSLEG' A
#
# COMPACT_ATOMS: atom_id res chain seq x y z
N MET A 1 30.90 -17.89 22.81
CA MET A 1 31.01 -17.89 21.34
C MET A 1 29.71 -18.44 20.73
N THR A 2 28.69 -17.61 20.55
CA THR A 2 27.44 -18.00 19.88
C THR A 2 27.44 -17.37 18.49
N LYS A 3 27.59 -18.19 17.44
CA LYS A 3 27.54 -17.73 16.04
C LYS A 3 26.13 -17.19 15.76
N SER A 4 26.03 -15.89 15.47
CA SER A 4 24.81 -15.27 14.94
C SER A 4 24.48 -15.91 13.59
N LYS A 5 23.30 -16.53 13.46
CA LYS A 5 22.81 -17.07 12.19
C LYS A 5 22.36 -15.90 11.32
N ASN A 6 23.20 -15.49 10.38
CA ASN A 6 22.84 -14.51 9.37
C ASN A 6 21.85 -15.17 8.38
N THR A 7 20.55 -15.06 8.65
CA THR A 7 19.49 -15.55 7.77
C THR A 7 19.02 -14.37 6.93
N LYS A 8 19.24 -14.47 5.61
CA LYS A 8 18.81 -13.45 4.67
C LYS A 8 17.32 -13.69 4.40
N THR A 9 16.46 -12.81 4.89
CA THR A 9 15.02 -12.83 4.63
C THR A 9 14.76 -12.44 3.17
N LEU A 10 14.07 -13.28 2.43
CA LEU A 10 13.54 -13.01 1.09
C LEU A 10 12.25 -12.19 1.25
N SER A 11 12.09 -11.13 0.44
CA SER A 11 10.82 -10.43 0.30
C SER A 11 10.25 -10.61 -1.11
N VAL A 12 8.93 -10.77 -1.17
CA VAL A 12 8.16 -10.82 -2.42
C VAL A 12 7.06 -9.79 -2.33
N THR A 13 7.01 -8.88 -3.30
CA THR A 13 6.01 -7.81 -3.39
C THR A 13 5.16 -7.96 -4.64
N LYS A 14 3.85 -7.80 -4.51
CA LYS A 14 2.89 -7.75 -5.61
C LYS A 14 2.17 -6.41 -5.62
N GLN A 15 2.23 -5.73 -6.76
CA GLN A 15 1.41 -4.56 -7.04
C GLN A 15 0.06 -4.98 -7.66
N ILE A 16 -1.00 -4.32 -7.24
CA ILE A 16 -2.36 -4.45 -7.77
C ILE A 16 -2.92 -3.03 -7.99
N ASP A 17 -3.38 -2.78 -9.21
CA ASP A 17 -4.00 -1.52 -9.62
C ASP A 17 -5.54 -1.66 -9.63
N PHE A 18 -6.26 -0.65 -9.16
CA PHE A 18 -7.73 -0.62 -9.21
C PHE A 18 -8.28 0.81 -9.25
N GLU A 19 -9.48 0.95 -9.83
CA GLU A 19 -10.20 2.22 -9.93
C GLU A 19 -11.29 2.28 -8.87
N ALA A 20 -11.35 3.36 -8.09
CA ALA A 20 -12.42 3.54 -7.10
C ALA A 20 -12.82 5.00 -6.91
N GLY A 21 -14.10 5.19 -6.54
CA GLY A 21 -14.66 6.48 -6.15
C GLY A 21 -14.73 6.66 -4.64
N HIS A 22 -14.42 7.86 -4.15
CA HIS A 22 -14.53 8.23 -2.74
C HIS A 22 -14.83 9.73 -2.54
N ARG A 23 -15.06 10.13 -1.28
CA ARG A 23 -15.13 11.54 -0.88
C ARG A 23 -14.53 11.72 0.50
N LEU A 24 -13.96 12.90 0.76
CA LEU A 24 -13.39 13.28 2.05
C LEU A 24 -14.28 14.35 2.71
N PRO A 25 -15.31 13.97 3.49
CA PRO A 25 -16.41 14.87 3.87
C PRO A 25 -15.97 16.13 4.64
N PHE A 26 -14.82 16.10 5.30
CA PHE A 26 -14.29 17.22 6.08
C PHE A 26 -13.11 17.94 5.41
N HIS A 27 -12.88 17.70 4.12
CA HIS A 27 -11.80 18.33 3.38
C HIS A 27 -12.19 19.75 2.92
N HIS A 28 -11.29 20.72 3.07
CA HIS A 28 -11.58 22.13 2.78
C HIS A 28 -11.70 22.44 1.27
N SER A 29 -11.09 21.61 0.43
CA SER A 29 -11.06 21.78 -1.03
C SER A 29 -11.99 20.80 -1.77
N LYS A 30 -11.80 20.66 -3.10
CA LYS A 30 -12.65 19.90 -4.02
C LYS A 30 -12.86 18.43 -3.65
N CYS A 31 -11.91 17.81 -2.93
CA CYS A 31 -11.99 16.41 -2.51
C CYS A 31 -13.16 16.08 -1.56
N LYS A 32 -13.89 17.08 -1.04
CA LYS A 32 -15.13 16.88 -0.27
C LYS A 32 -16.28 16.29 -1.11
N ASN A 33 -16.22 16.48 -2.42
CA ASN A 33 -17.19 15.93 -3.35
C ASN A 33 -16.81 14.49 -3.74
N LEU A 34 -17.77 13.72 -4.24
CA LEU A 34 -17.50 12.40 -4.81
C LEU A 34 -16.59 12.54 -6.03
N HIS A 35 -15.49 11.81 -6.04
CA HIS A 35 -14.49 11.79 -7.12
C HIS A 35 -13.77 10.44 -7.15
N GLY A 36 -13.04 10.14 -8.21
CA GLY A 36 -12.32 8.88 -8.37
C GLY A 36 -10.81 9.04 -8.37
N HIS A 37 -10.11 7.94 -8.14
CA HIS A 37 -8.66 7.80 -8.33
C HIS A 37 -8.33 6.42 -8.88
N HIS A 38 -7.21 6.37 -9.61
CA HIS A 38 -6.47 5.15 -9.86
C HIS A 38 -5.62 4.85 -8.63
N TYR A 39 -5.96 3.78 -7.92
CA TYR A 39 -5.25 3.33 -6.73
C TYR A 39 -4.28 2.20 -7.08
N VAL A 40 -3.18 2.19 -6.36
CA VAL A 40 -2.16 1.15 -6.42
C VAL A 40 -1.95 0.62 -5.00
N ILE A 41 -2.09 -0.68 -4.82
CA ILE A 41 -1.74 -1.35 -3.57
C ILE A 41 -0.54 -2.26 -3.81
N GLU A 42 0.43 -2.16 -2.91
CA GLU A 42 1.57 -3.07 -2.83
C GLU A 42 1.39 -4.01 -1.63
N PHE A 43 1.37 -5.30 -1.90
CA PHE A 43 1.36 -6.35 -0.88
C PHE A 43 2.73 -7.01 -0.81
N SER A 44 3.39 -6.95 0.34
CA SER A 44 4.72 -7.52 0.57
C SER A 44 4.66 -8.67 1.58
N LEU A 45 5.37 -9.75 1.28
CA LEU A 45 5.58 -10.91 2.16
C LEU A 45 7.08 -11.09 2.38
N GLU A 46 7.49 -11.40 3.61
CA GLU A 46 8.88 -11.63 4.02
C GLU A 46 9.02 -13.05 4.61
N GLY A 47 10.13 -13.75 4.33
CA GLY A 47 10.38 -15.11 4.84
C GLY A 47 11.79 -15.65 4.60
#